data_AF-A0A940IAM3-F1
#
_entry.id   AF-A0A940IAM3-F1
#
_cell.length_a   1.000
_cell.length_b   1.000
_cell.length_c   1.000
_cell.angle_alpha   90.00
_cell.angle_beta   90.00
_cell.angle_gamma   90.00
#
_symmetry.space_group_name_H-M   'P 1'
#
loop_
_entity.id
_entity.type
_entity.pdbx_description
1 polymer ?
#
loop_
_entity_poly.entity_id
_entity_poly.type
_entity_poly.pdbx_seq_one_letter_code
_entity_poly.pdbx_strand_id
1 'polypeptide(L)'
;MLAFWKRIHGINLWKLNRTLLKLSKSKISLEEQMNNGKITIHFESRHSEFLIDNEQKKEIEESIQKLEGFEILRLTLLEEIVPVYKEQRTFGGVSRWLEIRTKQMNEEHAAS
;
A
#
# COMPACT_ATOMS: atom_id res chain seq x y z
N MET A 1 19.13 6.63 -4.21
CA MET A 1 19.32 6.71 -2.74
C MET A 1 18.02 7.25 -2.14
N LEU A 2 17.13 6.39 -1.63
CA LEU A 2 15.90 6.86 -0.97
C LEU A 2 16.31 7.55 0.33
N ALA A 3 16.11 8.87 0.41
CA ALA A 3 16.34 9.63 1.64
C ALA A 3 15.55 8.97 2.77
N PHE A 4 16.24 8.62 3.86
CA PHE A 4 15.71 7.91 5.04
C PHE A 4 14.46 8.55 5.68
N TRP A 5 14.08 9.75 5.24
CA TRP A 5 13.04 10.60 5.81
C TRP A 5 11.96 11.05 4.82
N LYS A 6 11.98 10.56 3.56
CA LYS A 6 10.99 11.01 2.57
C LYS A 6 9.59 10.60 3.02
N ARG A 7 8.76 11.61 3.30
CA ARG A 7 7.34 11.45 3.59
C ARG A 7 6.53 11.96 2.41
N ILE A 8 5.44 11.28 2.09
CA ILE A 8 4.44 11.73 1.12
C ILE A 8 3.07 11.71 1.80
N HIS A 9 2.39 12.86 1.86
CA HIS A 9 1.11 12.99 2.57
C HIS A 9 1.12 12.40 4.00
N GLY A 10 2.25 12.50 4.70
CA GLY A 10 2.45 11.95 6.04
C GLY A 10 2.70 10.43 6.13
N ILE A 11 2.92 9.75 5.00
CA ILE A 11 3.35 8.34 4.93
C ILE A 11 4.87 8.29 4.88
N ASN A 12 5.50 7.55 5.78
CA ASN A 12 6.95 7.33 5.76
C ASN A 12 7.32 6.25 4.75
N LEU A 13 7.88 6.65 3.61
CA LEU A 13 8.22 5.73 2.52
C LEU A 13 9.34 4.77 2.88
N TRP A 14 10.29 5.17 3.73
CA TRP A 14 11.35 4.27 4.18
C TRP A 14 10.79 3.14 5.07
N LYS A 15 9.91 3.48 6.01
CA LYS A 15 9.22 2.50 6.87
C LYS A 15 8.41 1.53 6.01
N LEU A 16 7.65 2.05 5.04
CA LEU A 16 6.86 1.24 4.11
C LEU A 16 7.75 0.32 3.27
N ASN A 17 8.83 0.84 2.67
CA ASN A 17 9.78 0.04 1.89
C ASN A 17 10.31 -1.16 2.70
N ARG A 18 10.68 -0.92 3.96
CA ARG A 18 11.13 -2.00 4.86
C ARG A 18 10.04 -2.99 5.21
N THR A 19 8.79 -2.55 5.37
CA THR A 19 7.66 -3.44 5.57
C THR A 19 7.46 -4.35 4.36
N LEU A 20 7.46 -3.79 3.15
CA LEU A 20 7.33 -4.56 1.90
C LEU A 20 8.46 -5.59 1.74
N LEU A 21 9.71 -5.18 1.99
CA LEU A 21 10.86 -6.09 2.00
C LEU A 21 10.77 -7.19 3.04
N LYS A 22 10.09 -6.97 4.17
CA LYS A 22 9.88 -8.02 5.18
C LYS A 22 8.81 -9.00 4.72
N LEU A 23 7.74 -8.50 4.12
CA LEU A 23 6.68 -9.32 3.54
C LEU A 23 7.23 -10.26 2.48
N SER A 24 8.13 -9.76 1.62
CA SER A 24 8.74 -10.55 0.55
C SER A 24 9.73 -11.64 1.00
N LYS A 25 10.06 -11.76 2.29
CA LYS A 25 11.08 -12.73 2.76
C LYS A 25 10.59 -14.16 2.88
N SER A 26 9.29 -14.40 2.93
CA SER A 26 8.74 -15.76 3.04
C SER A 26 7.51 -15.88 2.18
N LYS A 27 7.62 -16.63 1.08
CA LYS A 27 6.51 -16.88 0.14
C LYS A 27 5.31 -17.53 0.85
N ILE A 28 5.55 -18.51 1.72
CA ILE A 28 4.49 -19.21 2.48
C ILE A 28 3.73 -18.23 3.38
N SER A 29 4.46 -17.41 4.15
CA SER A 29 3.83 -16.41 5.02
C SER A 29 3.10 -15.33 4.21
N LEU A 30 3.54 -15.08 2.98
CA LEU A 30 2.96 -14.08 2.12
C LEU A 30 1.65 -14.56 1.48
N GLU A 31 1.61 -15.81 1.02
CA GLU A 31 0.38 -16.46 0.55
C GLU A 31 -0.66 -16.54 1.67
N GLU A 32 -0.25 -16.86 2.91
CA GLU A 32 -1.13 -16.83 4.09
C GLU A 32 -1.67 -15.43 4.42
N GLN A 33 -0.84 -14.39 4.23
CA GLN A 33 -1.25 -13.00 4.45
C GLN A 33 -2.08 -12.42 3.31
N MET A 34 -2.03 -13.03 2.12
CA MET A 34 -2.83 -12.65 0.96
C MET A 34 -4.25 -13.18 1.11
N ASN A 35 -5.03 -12.55 1.98
CA ASN A 35 -6.42 -12.89 2.21
C ASN A 35 -7.30 -12.36 1.07
N ASN A 36 -8.02 -13.24 0.36
CA ASN A 36 -8.85 -12.90 -0.80
C ASN A 36 -8.12 -12.06 -1.86
N GLY A 37 -6.86 -12.37 -2.18
CA GLY A 37 -6.11 -11.65 -3.22
C GLY A 37 -5.68 -10.24 -2.83
N LYS A 38 -5.64 -9.93 -1.53
CA LYS A 38 -5.08 -8.66 -1.04
C LYS A 38 -4.29 -8.77 0.25
N ILE A 39 -3.32 -7.86 0.38
CA ILE A 39 -2.56 -7.60 1.61
C ILE A 39 -2.87 -6.17 2.06
N THR A 40 -3.21 -6.00 3.34
CA THR A 40 -3.53 -4.68 3.92
C THR A 40 -2.40 -4.21 4.83
N ILE A 41 -1.88 -3.01 4.59
CA ILE A 41 -0.88 -2.34 5.44
C ILE A 41 -1.49 -1.08 6.03
N HIS A 42 -1.68 -1.07 7.35
CA HIS A 42 -2.20 0.10 8.06
C HIS A 42 -1.13 1.18 8.27
N PHE A 43 -1.51 2.43 8.03
CA PHE A 43 -0.69 3.59 8.36
C PHE A 43 -1.15 4.24 9.66
N GLU A 44 -0.31 5.09 10.24
CA GLU A 44 -0.68 5.93 11.37
C GLU A 44 -1.84 6.84 10.98
N SER A 45 -2.91 6.86 11.78
CA SER A 45 -4.08 7.71 11.54
C SER A 45 -3.69 9.18 11.42
N ARG A 46 -4.42 9.91 10.57
CA ARG A 46 -4.22 11.34 10.40
C ARG A 46 -5.24 12.10 11.26
N HIS A 47 -4.76 12.98 12.13
CA HIS A 47 -5.61 13.97 12.81
C HIS A 47 -6.00 15.08 11.84
N SER A 48 -6.99 14.78 11.00
CA SER A 48 -7.60 15.69 10.05
C SER A 48 -9.04 15.27 9.83
N GLU A 49 -9.91 16.21 9.50
CA GLU A 49 -11.29 15.96 9.11
C GLU A 49 -11.45 15.74 7.60
N PHE A 50 -10.40 16.05 6.84
CA PHE A 50 -10.41 15.99 5.39
C PHE A 50 -9.77 14.69 4.90
N LEU A 51 -10.38 14.13 3.87
CA LEU A 51 -9.80 13.09 3.03
C LEU A 51 -8.87 13.76 2.01
N ILE A 52 -7.83 13.06 1.57
CA ILE A 52 -7.03 13.53 0.43
C ILE A 52 -7.81 13.36 -0.88
N ASP A 53 -7.51 14.21 -1.84
CA ASP A 53 -8.09 14.12 -3.18
C ASP A 53 -7.50 12.94 -3.99
N ASN A 54 -8.08 12.69 -5.16
CA ASN A 54 -7.65 11.58 -6.01
C ASN A 54 -6.26 11.77 -6.62
N GLU A 55 -5.81 13.01 -6.83
CA GLU A 55 -4.48 13.30 -7.37
C GLU A 55 -3.41 12.95 -6.34
N GLN A 56 -3.64 13.33 -5.08
CA GLN A 56 -2.80 12.96 -3.94
C GLN A 56 -2.77 11.44 -3.72
N LYS A 57 -3.90 10.75 -3.88
CA LYS A 57 -3.95 9.26 -3.81
C LYS A 57 -3.07 8.64 -4.89
N LYS A 58 -3.20 9.12 -6.12
CA LYS A 58 -2.41 8.65 -7.26
C LYS A 58 -0.91 8.90 -7.03
N GLU A 59 -0.54 10.07 -6.50
CA GLU A 59 0.85 10.40 -6.16
C GLU A 59 1.44 9.41 -5.13
N ILE A 60 0.64 9.02 -4.13
CA ILE A 60 1.04 8.00 -3.14
C ILE A 60 1.25 6.66 -3.82
N GLU A 61 0.29 6.19 -4.61
CA GLU A 61 0.33 4.89 -5.29
C GLU A 61 1.53 4.80 -6.24
N GLU A 62 1.76 5.82 -7.08
CA GLU A 62 2.92 5.89 -7.97
C GLU A 62 4.25 5.95 -7.21
N SER A 63 4.29 6.65 -6.07
CA SER A 63 5.48 6.69 -5.22
C SER A 63 5.79 5.34 -4.60
N ILE A 64 4.76 4.56 -4.26
CA ILE A 64 4.88 3.20 -3.72
C ILE A 64 5.37 2.22 -4.80
N GLN A 65 4.85 2.32 -6.03
CA GLN A 65 5.29 1.49 -7.15
C GLN A 65 6.80 1.66 -7.44
N LYS A 66 7.37 2.83 -7.13
CA LYS A 66 8.80 3.13 -7.30
C LYS A 66 9.67 2.61 -6.15
N LEU A 67 9.10 1.99 -5.12
CA LEU A 67 9.86 1.43 -4.00
C LEU A 67 10.48 0.08 -4.37
N GLU A 68 11.75 -0.10 -4.05
CA GLU A 68 12.46 -1.37 -4.24
C GLU A 68 11.76 -2.55 -3.57
N GLY A 69 11.24 -2.33 -2.35
CA GLY A 69 10.48 -3.34 -1.61
C GLY A 69 9.18 -3.74 -2.29
N PHE A 70 8.54 -2.82 -3.04
CA PHE A 70 7.34 -3.15 -3.82
C PHE A 70 7.71 -4.04 -5.01
N GLU A 71 8.81 -3.72 -5.70
CA GLU A 71 9.29 -4.53 -6.82
C GLU A 71 9.69 -5.94 -6.37
N ILE A 72 10.42 -6.06 -5.26
CA ILE A 72 10.81 -7.37 -4.72
C ILE A 72 9.58 -8.18 -4.28
N LEU A 73 8.58 -7.51 -3.69
CA LEU A 73 7.32 -8.15 -3.34
C LEU A 73 6.59 -8.70 -4.59
N ARG A 74 6.49 -7.89 -5.66
CA ARG A 74 5.92 -8.29 -6.94
C ARG A 74 6.62 -9.53 -7.50
N LEU A 75 7.95 -9.55 -7.50
CA LEU A 75 8.74 -10.69 -7.97
C LEU A 75 8.55 -11.94 -7.12
N THR A 76 8.33 -11.78 -5.81
CA THR A 76 8.12 -12.91 -4.89
C THR A 76 6.74 -13.56 -5.09
N LEU A 77 5.72 -12.76 -5.35
CA LEU A 77 4.36 -13.24 -5.61
C LEU A 77 4.20 -13.88 -6.98
N LEU A 78 5.06 -13.53 -7.96
CA LEU A 78 4.93 -13.95 -9.36
C LEU A 78 3.57 -13.56 -9.98
N GLU A 79 2.94 -12.51 -9.44
CA GLU A 79 1.65 -12.00 -9.87
C GLU A 79 1.74 -10.50 -10.16
N GLU A 80 0.87 -10.01 -11.04
CA GLU A 80 0.69 -8.58 -11.21
C GLU A 80 -0.06 -8.02 -10.01
N ILE A 81 0.64 -7.22 -9.19
CA ILE A 81 0.06 -6.54 -8.04
C ILE A 81 0.00 -5.02 -8.24
N VAL A 82 -1.01 -4.40 -7.64
CA VAL A 82 -1.21 -2.94 -7.66
C VAL A 82 -1.40 -2.40 -6.25
N PRO A 83 -0.75 -1.28 -5.90
CA PRO A 83 -1.02 -0.58 -4.65
C PRO A 83 -2.28 0.29 -4.83
N VAL A 84 -3.19 0.22 -3.87
CA VAL A 84 -4.39 1.06 -3.80
C VAL A 84 -4.45 1.72 -2.43
N TYR A 85 -4.33 3.04 -2.39
CA TYR A 85 -4.45 3.80 -1.16
C TYR A 85 -5.93 3.96 -0.78
N LYS A 86 -6.23 3.73 0.49
CA LYS A 86 -7.56 3.86 1.05
C LYS A 86 -7.53 4.69 2.32
N GLU A 87 -8.62 5.39 2.54
CA GLU A 87 -8.84 6.16 3.74
C GLU A 87 -10.33 6.26 4.06
N GLN A 88 -10.63 6.40 5.34
CA GLN A 88 -11.98 6.50 5.85
C GLN A 88 -11.98 7.43 7.07
N ARG A 89 -13.00 8.29 7.14
CA ARG A 89 -13.26 9.10 8.33
C ARG A 89 -13.67 8.20 9.49
N THR A 90 -13.07 8.42 10.64
CA THR A 90 -13.38 7.75 11.92
C THR A 90 -13.59 8.80 13.01
N PHE A 91 -14.09 8.37 14.17
CA PHE A 91 -14.51 9.26 15.28
C PHE A 91 -13.39 10.16 15.86
N GLY A 92 -12.14 10.02 15.42
CA GLY A 92 -10.99 10.80 15.87
C GLY A 92 -10.03 11.25 14.77
N GLY A 93 -10.44 11.18 13.49
CA GLY A 93 -9.64 11.61 12.35
C GLY A 93 -9.87 10.75 11.10
N VAL A 94 -8.79 10.45 10.39
CA VAL A 94 -8.81 9.63 9.18
C VAL A 94 -7.95 8.40 9.38
N SER A 95 -8.59 7.23 9.37
CA SER A 95 -7.90 5.95 9.24
C SER A 95 -7.47 5.77 7.80
N ARG A 96 -6.26 5.27 7.59
CA ARG A 96 -5.68 5.10 6.26
C ARG A 96 -4.85 3.83 6.16
N TRP A 97 -4.91 3.20 5.00
CA TRP A 97 -4.22 1.95 4.73
C TRP A 97 -3.88 1.84 3.25
N LEU A 98 -2.94 0.95 2.96
CA LEU A 98 -2.60 0.52 1.62
C LEU A 98 -3.15 -0.88 1.43
N GLU A 99 -3.85 -1.11 0.33
CA GLU A 99 -4.15 -2.44 -0.14
C GLU A 99 -3.21 -2.78 -1.30
N ILE A 100 -2.48 -3.88 -1.18
CA ILE A 100 -1.75 -4.46 -2.29
C ILE A 100 -2.64 -5.55 -2.85
N ARG A 101 -3.16 -5.32 -4.04
CA ARG A 101 -4.16 -6.17 -4.67
C ARG A 101 -3.53 -6.92 -5.83
N THR A 102 -3.95 -8.17 -6.06
CA THR A 102 -3.69 -8.82 -7.34
C THR A 102 -4.53 -8.14 -8.42
N LYS A 103 -4.04 -8.09 -9.66
CA LYS A 103 -4.72 -7.42 -10.77
C LYS A 103 -6.09 -8.02 -11.06
N GLN A 104 -6.24 -9.34 -10.91
CA GLN A 104 -7.52 -10.04 -11.07
C GLN A 104 -8.60 -9.44 -10.16
N MET A 105 -8.29 -9.17 -8.89
CA MET A 105 -9.24 -8.55 -7.96
C MET A 105 -9.52 -7.07 -8.27
N ASN A 106 -8.58 -6.36 -8.89
CA ASN A 106 -8.78 -4.96 -9.24
C ASN A 106 -9.76 -4.78 -10.40
N GLU A 107 -9.78 -5.73 -11.35
CA GLU A 107 -10.68 -5.73 -12.51
C GLU A 107 -12.14 -6.04 -12.11
N GLU A 108 -12.37 -6.96 -11.17
CA GLU A 108 -13.71 -7.28 -10.64
C GLU A 108 -14.37 -6.08 -9.95
N HIS A 109 -13.57 -5.26 -9.26
CA HIS A 109 -14.05 -4.04 -8.61
C HIS A 109 -14.27 -2.85 -9.57
N ALA A 110 -13.65 -2.87 -10.76
CA ALA A 110 -13.86 -1.84 -11.79
C ALA A 110 -15.09 -2.12 -12.67
N ALA A 111 -15.55 -3.38 -12.71
CA ALA A 111 -16.71 -3.83 -13.47
C ALA A 111 -18.04 -3.82 -12.69
N SER A 112 -18.00 -3.47 -11.39
CA SER A 112 -19.17 -3.35 -10.49
C SER A 112 -19.49 -1.90 -10.18
#